data_AF-A0A9D2YJ19-F1
#
_entry.id   AF-A0A9D2YJ19-F1
#
_cell.length_a   1.000
_cell.length_b   1.000
_cell.length_c   1.000
_cell.angle_alpha   90.00
_cell.angle_beta   90.00
_cell.angle_gamma   90.00
#
_symmetry.space_group_name_H-M   'P 1'
#
loop_
_entity.id
_entity.type
_entity.pdbx_description
1 polymer ?
#
loop_
_entity_poly.entity_id
_entity_poly.type
_entity_poly.pdbx_seq_one_letter_code
_entity_poly.pdbx_strand_id
1 'polypeptide(L)'
;MEGPCLAFRRAASVLKSLPRVVQHLRATQDLPCLGEHTKAVMEEILGCGHSFEVDNILSDERYQTLKLFTSVFGVGPKTAEKWYRRGLRSFSGVLAEPSIHLNRMQQSGFLHYGDISRAVSKAEAQALGSIIDEAVHAITPDAVLVLTGGFRRYKTCLLLLVFITEM
;
A
#
# COMPACT_ATOMS: atom_id res chain seq x y z
N MET A 1 19.83 16.20 3.93
CA MET A 1 19.32 15.18 4.87
C MET A 1 18.10 14.54 4.24
N GLU A 2 18.14 13.24 3.96
CA GLU A 2 16.99 12.50 3.42
C GLU A 2 15.90 12.37 4.49
N GLY A 3 14.62 12.56 4.14
CA GLY A 3 13.54 12.44 5.11
C GLY A 3 13.43 11.01 5.68
N PRO A 4 13.03 10.82 6.95
CA PRO A 4 13.00 9.50 7.62
C PRO A 4 12.27 8.41 6.82
N CYS A 5 11.17 8.76 6.15
CA CYS A 5 10.40 7.83 5.33
C CYS A 5 11.19 7.28 4.13
N LEU A 6 12.03 8.10 3.48
CA LEU A 6 12.84 7.67 2.35
C LEU A 6 13.96 6.73 2.82
N ALA A 7 14.59 7.05 3.95
CA ALA A 7 15.63 6.22 4.55
C ALA A 7 15.10 4.81 4.87
N PHE A 8 13.98 4.70 5.57
CA PHE A 8 13.35 3.40 5.87
C PHE A 8 12.94 2.62 4.61
N ARG A 9 12.43 3.29 3.57
CA ARG A 9 12.09 2.61 2.30
C ARG A 9 13.33 2.02 1.61
N ARG A 10 14.45 2.76 1.60
CA ARG A 10 15.69 2.28 1.00
C ARG A 10 16.28 1.13 1.79
N ALA A 11 16.34 1.25 3.12
CA ALA A 11 16.78 0.17 3.99
C ALA A 11 15.95 -1.11 3.78
N ALA A 12 14.62 -0.99 3.79
CA ALA A 12 13.73 -2.13 3.54
C ALA A 12 13.93 -2.74 2.15
N SER A 13 14.24 -1.93 1.13
CA SER A 13 14.54 -2.40 -0.22
C SER A 13 15.84 -3.20 -0.27
N VAL A 14 16.90 -2.71 0.38
CA VAL A 14 18.19 -3.41 0.48
C VAL A 14 17.99 -4.75 1.17
N LEU A 15 17.32 -4.77 2.33
CA LEU A 15 17.04 -6.01 3.07
C LEU A 15 16.21 -7.02 2.27
N LYS A 16 15.20 -6.58 1.51
CA LYS A 16 14.39 -7.45 0.63
C LYS A 16 15.19 -8.09 -0.51
N SER A 17 16.30 -7.48 -0.92
CA SER A 17 17.14 -7.98 -2.01
C SER A 17 18.16 -9.03 -1.55
N LEU A 18 18.33 -9.21 -0.23
CA LEU A 18 19.31 -10.16 0.28
C LEU A 18 18.89 -11.60 -0.03
N PRO A 19 19.84 -12.47 -0.44
CA PRO A 19 19.54 -13.86 -0.76
C PRO A 19 19.27 -14.72 0.49
N ARG A 20 19.53 -14.19 1.69
CA ARG A 20 19.41 -14.89 2.96
C ARG A 20 18.84 -13.97 4.03
N VAL A 21 18.17 -14.57 5.00
CA VAL A 21 17.66 -13.87 6.18
C VAL A 21 18.84 -13.37 7.01
N VAL A 22 18.77 -12.11 7.43
CA VAL A 22 19.75 -11.50 8.35
C VAL A 22 19.55 -12.10 9.73
N GLN A 23 20.60 -12.69 10.31
CA GLN A 23 20.57 -13.27 11.67
C GLN A 23 21.31 -12.41 12.70
N HIS A 24 22.27 -11.60 12.26
CA HIS A 24 23.09 -10.76 13.12
C HIS A 24 23.38 -9.42 12.44
N LEU A 25 23.44 -8.34 13.22
CA LEU A 25 23.68 -6.98 12.72
C LEU A 25 25.04 -6.83 12.01
N ARG A 26 26.04 -7.65 12.39
CA ARG A 26 27.36 -7.65 11.72
C ARG A 26 27.27 -8.02 10.24
N ALA A 27 26.30 -8.85 9.85
CA ALA A 27 26.09 -9.25 8.46
C ALA A 27 25.61 -8.09 7.57
N THR A 28 25.29 -6.93 8.16
CA THR A 28 24.77 -5.76 7.45
C THR A 28 25.71 -4.55 7.50
N GLN A 29 26.96 -4.72 7.96
CA GLN A 29 27.93 -3.63 8.10
C GLN A 29 28.26 -2.95 6.75
N ASP A 30 28.40 -3.74 5.69
CA ASP A 30 28.76 -3.23 4.36
C ASP A 30 27.54 -2.85 3.50
N LEU A 31 26.33 -2.95 4.05
CA LEU A 31 25.11 -2.67 3.30
C LEU A 31 24.82 -1.16 3.26
N PRO A 32 24.56 -0.60 2.07
CA PRO A 32 24.22 0.81 1.96
C PRO A 32 22.83 1.10 2.55
N CYS A 33 22.56 2.38 2.80
CA CYS A 33 21.25 2.88 3.24
C CYS A 33 20.77 2.38 4.61
N LEU A 34 21.62 1.71 5.40
CA LEU A 34 21.34 1.35 6.79
C LEU A 34 21.94 2.38 7.74
N GLY A 35 21.16 3.41 8.07
CA GLY A 35 21.53 4.39 9.09
C GLY A 35 21.37 3.84 10.51
N GLU A 36 21.91 4.57 11.49
CA GLU A 36 21.90 4.16 12.91
C GLU A 36 20.49 3.87 13.44
N HIS A 37 19.50 4.72 13.10
CA HIS A 37 18.11 4.49 13.51
C HIS A 37 17.54 3.17 12.97
N THR A 38 17.85 2.83 11.71
CA THR A 38 17.38 1.56 11.14
C THR A 38 18.11 0.36 11.75
N LYS A 39 19.40 0.49 12.04
CA LYS A 39 20.16 -0.58 12.72
C LYS A 39 19.64 -0.84 14.12
N ALA A 40 19.26 0.19 14.87
CA ALA A 40 18.64 0.05 16.19
C ALA A 40 17.33 -0.76 16.12
N VAL A 41 16.42 -0.40 15.19
CA VAL A 41 15.17 -1.16 14.95
C VAL A 41 15.47 -2.62 14.56
N MET A 42 16.48 -2.85 13.72
CA MET A 42 16.88 -4.21 13.34
C MET A 42 17.44 -5.01 14.52
N GLU A 43 18.24 -4.39 15.38
CA GLU A 43 18.80 -5.03 16.57
C GLU A 43 17.71 -5.48 17.55
N GLU A 44 16.70 -4.64 17.78
CA GLU A 44 15.51 -5.03 18.56
C GLU A 44 14.83 -6.26 17.94
N ILE A 45 14.52 -6.21 16.63
CA ILE A 45 13.83 -7.30 15.95
C ILE A 45 14.63 -8.61 16.02
N LEU A 46 15.96 -8.56 15.86
CA LEU A 46 16.81 -9.73 15.96
C LEU A 46 16.93 -10.27 17.40
N GLY A 47 16.86 -9.39 18.40
CA GLY A 47 16.97 -9.75 19.82
C GLY A 47 15.68 -10.27 20.43
N CYS A 48 14.55 -9.56 20.23
CA CYS A 48 13.26 -9.86 20.87
C CYS A 48 12.14 -10.25 19.88
N GLY A 49 12.42 -10.33 18.58
CA GLY A 49 11.45 -10.72 17.55
C GLY A 49 10.48 -9.62 17.12
N HIS A 50 10.53 -8.43 17.73
CA HIS A 50 9.69 -7.28 17.44
C HIS A 50 10.47 -5.97 17.68
N SER A 51 9.86 -4.82 17.42
CA SER A 51 10.43 -3.53 17.77
C SER A 51 9.43 -2.73 18.58
N PHE A 52 9.86 -2.21 19.73
CA PHE A 52 9.01 -1.44 20.63
C PHE A 52 8.55 -0.14 19.98
N GLU A 53 9.42 0.51 19.21
CA GLU A 53 9.06 1.69 18.42
C GLU A 53 7.92 1.36 17.45
N VAL A 54 8.03 0.24 16.72
CA VAL A 54 7.00 -0.20 15.77
C VAL A 54 5.70 -0.53 16.48
N ASP A 55 5.74 -1.23 17.60
CA ASP A 55 4.54 -1.58 18.37
C ASP A 55 3.84 -0.34 18.95
N ASN A 56 4.61 0.65 19.41
CA ASN A 56 4.08 1.94 19.84
C ASN A 56 3.38 2.67 18.67
N ILE A 57 3.96 2.66 17.47
CA ILE A 57 3.34 3.25 16.28
C ILE A 57 2.07 2.48 15.90
N LEU A 58 2.08 1.15 15.98
CA LEU A 58 0.92 0.32 15.65
C LEU A 58 -0.22 0.46 16.66
N SER A 59 0.07 0.81 17.92
CA SER A 59 -0.92 1.06 18.98
C SER A 59 -1.38 2.52 19.07
N ASP A 60 -0.70 3.45 18.41
CA ASP A 60 -1.09 4.87 18.36
C ASP A 60 -2.45 5.07 17.67
N GLU A 61 -3.41 5.67 18.38
CA GLU A 61 -4.78 5.91 17.89
C GLU A 61 -4.77 6.74 16.59
N ARG A 62 -3.86 7.73 16.52
CA ARG A 62 -3.75 8.60 15.36
C ARG A 62 -3.29 7.81 14.14
N TYR A 63 -2.24 7.01 14.26
CA TYR A 63 -1.77 6.14 13.19
C TYR A 63 -2.87 5.17 12.74
N GLN A 64 -3.52 4.48 13.67
CA GLN A 64 -4.60 3.53 13.37
C GLN A 64 -5.76 4.20 12.62
N THR A 65 -6.21 5.37 13.10
CA THR A 65 -7.33 6.09 12.49
C THR A 65 -6.97 6.63 11.11
N LEU A 66 -5.78 7.21 10.95
CA LEU A 66 -5.35 7.71 9.65
C LEU A 66 -5.20 6.57 8.65
N LYS A 67 -4.61 5.45 9.06
CA LYS A 67 -4.48 4.24 8.23
C LYS A 67 -5.85 3.69 7.83
N LEU A 68 -6.81 3.64 8.77
CA LEU A 68 -8.19 3.24 8.50
C LEU A 68 -8.83 4.17 7.45
N PHE A 69 -8.79 5.48 7.63
CA PHE A 69 -9.42 6.40 6.68
C PHE A 69 -8.76 6.36 5.31
N THR A 70 -7.42 6.33 5.23
CA THR A 70 -6.72 6.28 3.95
C THR A 70 -6.82 4.94 3.23
N SER A 71 -7.38 3.91 3.88
CA SER A 71 -7.66 2.62 3.22
C SER A 71 -8.87 2.68 2.30
N VAL A 72 -9.73 3.70 2.44
CA VAL A 72 -10.90 3.91 1.57
C VAL A 72 -10.46 4.57 0.27
N PHE A 73 -10.86 3.97 -0.86
CA PHE A 73 -10.61 4.56 -2.17
C PHE A 73 -11.19 5.98 -2.26
N GLY A 74 -10.35 6.94 -2.65
CA GLY A 74 -10.71 8.36 -2.71
C GLY A 74 -10.52 9.17 -1.43
N VAL A 75 -10.04 8.55 -0.34
CA VAL A 75 -9.66 9.26 0.89
C VAL A 75 -8.14 9.39 0.97
N GLY A 76 -7.63 10.60 0.70
CA GLY A 76 -6.21 10.92 0.85
C GLY A 76 -5.83 11.41 2.25
N PRO A 77 -4.52 11.56 2.54
CA PRO A 77 -4.03 11.97 3.86
C PRO A 77 -4.63 13.28 4.37
N LYS A 78 -4.87 14.27 3.50
CA LYS A 78 -5.49 15.55 3.88
C LYS A 78 -6.93 15.37 4.39
N THR A 79 -7.71 14.51 3.74
CA THR A 79 -9.10 14.23 4.13
C THR A 79 -9.14 13.41 5.41
N ALA A 80 -8.31 12.38 5.52
CA ALA A 80 -8.17 11.58 6.73
C ALA A 80 -7.78 12.45 7.94
N GLU A 81 -6.82 13.36 7.78
CA GLU A 81 -6.41 14.31 8.81
C GLU A 81 -7.55 15.25 9.21
N LYS A 82 -8.32 15.77 8.23
CA LYS A 82 -9.49 16.61 8.50
C LYS A 82 -10.52 15.86 9.34
N TRP A 83 -10.82 14.61 9.02
CA TRP A 83 -11.77 13.79 9.79
C TRP A 83 -11.23 13.48 11.19
N TYR A 84 -9.95 13.13 11.32
CA TYR A 84 -9.32 12.86 12.60
C TYR A 84 -9.39 14.07 13.55
N ARG A 85 -9.06 15.27 13.06
CA ARG A 85 -9.13 16.53 13.84
C ARG A 85 -10.54 16.88 14.30
N ARG A 86 -11.55 16.35 13.61
CA ARG A 86 -12.96 16.50 13.99
C ARG A 86 -13.42 15.46 15.02
N GLY A 87 -12.52 14.62 15.53
CA GLY A 87 -12.85 13.59 16.51
C GLY A 87 -13.37 12.28 15.90
N LEU A 88 -13.39 12.14 14.58
CA LEU A 88 -13.86 10.91 13.93
C LEU A 88 -12.79 9.82 14.02
N ARG A 89 -13.22 8.60 14.33
CA ARG A 89 -12.35 7.43 14.51
C ARG A 89 -12.79 6.18 13.73
N SER A 90 -13.99 6.19 13.15
CA SER A 90 -14.59 5.04 12.48
C SER A 90 -15.31 5.43 11.19
N PHE A 91 -15.53 4.45 10.30
CA PHE A 91 -16.34 4.65 9.10
C PHE A 91 -17.78 5.02 9.43
N SER A 92 -18.37 4.37 10.44
CA SER A 92 -19.73 4.72 10.90
C SER A 92 -19.83 6.17 11.36
N GLY A 93 -18.82 6.68 12.08
CA GLY A 93 -18.75 8.08 12.49
C GLY A 93 -18.65 9.03 11.30
N VAL A 94 -17.87 8.69 10.27
CA VAL A 94 -17.77 9.50 9.04
C VAL A 94 -19.09 9.52 8.28
N LEU A 95 -19.77 8.37 8.14
CA LEU A 95 -21.02 8.24 7.40
C LEU A 95 -22.23 8.86 8.11
N ALA A 96 -22.22 8.91 9.44
CA ALA A 96 -23.28 9.50 10.25
C ALA A 96 -23.12 11.03 10.43
N GLU A 97 -21.94 11.59 10.14
CA GLU A 97 -21.64 13.00 10.35
C GLU A 97 -22.30 13.89 9.28
N PRO A 98 -23.32 14.71 9.62
CA PRO A 98 -24.14 15.41 8.62
C PRO A 98 -23.37 16.44 7.79
N SER A 99 -22.29 16.99 8.33
CA SER A 99 -21.48 18.01 7.64
C SER A 99 -20.39 17.42 6.73
N ILE A 100 -20.27 16.10 6.64
CA ILE A 100 -19.37 15.45 5.70
C ILE A 100 -20.13 15.13 4.42
N HIS A 101 -19.72 15.79 3.34
CA HIS A 101 -20.19 15.48 1.99
C HIS A 101 -19.10 14.69 1.25
N LEU A 102 -19.37 13.39 1.06
CA LEU A 102 -18.49 12.51 0.31
C LEU A 102 -18.58 12.82 -1.19
N ASN A 103 -17.43 12.93 -1.85
CA ASN A 103 -17.40 13.00 -3.32
C ASN A 103 -17.70 11.63 -3.94
N ARG A 104 -17.98 11.58 -5.26
CA ARG A 104 -18.34 10.33 -5.96
C ARG A 104 -17.30 9.20 -5.77
N MET A 105 -16.02 9.54 -5.74
CA MET A 105 -14.93 8.58 -5.56
C MET A 105 -14.98 7.98 -4.15
N GLN A 106 -15.18 8.81 -3.12
CA GLN A 106 -15.31 8.37 -1.73
C GLN A 106 -16.59 7.54 -1.51
N GLN A 107 -17.72 7.97 -2.09
CA GLN A 107 -18.96 7.19 -2.05
C GLN A 107 -18.74 5.77 -2.60
N SER A 108 -18.11 5.66 -3.77
CA SER A 108 -17.76 4.37 -4.37
C SER A 108 -16.78 3.58 -3.49
N GLY A 109 -15.80 4.27 -2.90
CA GLY A 109 -14.82 3.67 -2.01
C GLY A 109 -15.42 3.09 -0.74
N PHE A 110 -16.41 3.74 -0.15
CA PHE A 110 -17.17 3.19 0.99
C PHE A 110 -18.09 2.04 0.56
N LEU A 111 -18.81 2.21 -0.55
CA LEU A 111 -19.75 1.22 -1.06
C LEU A 111 -19.07 -0.13 -1.37
N HIS A 112 -17.89 -0.09 -1.98
CA HIS A 112 -17.14 -1.28 -2.40
C HIS A 112 -15.91 -1.56 -1.53
N TYR A 113 -15.88 -1.02 -0.30
CA TYR A 113 -14.69 -1.10 0.56
C TYR A 113 -14.21 -2.53 0.78
N GLY A 114 -15.13 -3.46 1.04
CA GLY A 114 -14.82 -4.88 1.26
C GLY A 114 -14.12 -5.52 0.07
N ASP A 115 -14.60 -5.26 -1.15
CA ASP A 115 -14.04 -5.82 -2.37
C ASP A 115 -12.70 -5.17 -2.73
N ILE A 116 -12.60 -3.84 -2.62
CA ILE A 116 -11.39 -3.08 -2.95
C ILE A 116 -10.24 -3.38 -1.98
N SER A 117 -10.56 -3.65 -0.72
CA SER A 117 -9.56 -3.97 0.30
C SER A 117 -9.00 -5.39 0.17
N ARG A 118 -9.67 -6.26 -0.58
CA ARG A 118 -9.22 -7.63 -0.83
C ARG A 118 -8.15 -7.64 -1.92
N ALA A 119 -7.09 -8.40 -1.69
CA ALA A 119 -6.08 -8.62 -2.73
C ALA A 119 -6.69 -9.34 -3.94
N VAL A 120 -6.43 -8.82 -5.13
CA VAL A 120 -6.81 -9.46 -6.40
C VAL A 120 -5.88 -10.63 -6.64
N SER A 121 -6.47 -11.78 -6.94
CA SER A 121 -5.77 -13.02 -7.30
C SER A 121 -5.28 -12.98 -8.75
N LYS A 122 -4.33 -13.87 -9.08
CA LYS A 122 -3.88 -14.03 -10.47
C LYS A 122 -5.03 -14.44 -11.40
N ALA A 123 -5.94 -15.29 -10.94
CA ALA A 123 -7.08 -15.73 -11.74
C ALA A 123 -8.03 -14.56 -12.05
N GLU A 124 -8.36 -13.74 -11.05
CA GLU A 124 -9.17 -12.53 -11.25
C GLU A 124 -8.48 -11.53 -12.19
N ALA A 125 -7.16 -11.35 -12.05
CA ALA A 125 -6.38 -10.48 -12.95
C ALA A 125 -6.38 -10.99 -14.40
N GLN A 126 -6.29 -12.30 -14.62
CA GLN A 126 -6.36 -12.91 -15.95
C GLN A 126 -7.75 -12.77 -16.57
N ALA A 127 -8.81 -13.05 -15.79
CA ALA A 127 -10.19 -12.91 -16.25
C ALA A 127 -10.50 -11.45 -16.65
N LEU A 128 -10.07 -10.48 -15.84
CA LEU A 128 -10.21 -9.06 -16.18
C LEU A 128 -9.36 -8.69 -17.40
N GLY A 129 -8.16 -9.27 -17.53
CA GLY A 129 -7.32 -9.10 -18.71
C GLY A 129 -8.02 -9.51 -20.00
N SER A 130 -8.68 -10.69 -20.03
CA SER A 130 -9.45 -11.14 -21.18
C SER A 130 -10.61 -10.22 -21.54
N ILE A 131 -11.34 -9.71 -20.53
CA ILE A 131 -12.44 -8.77 -20.76
C ILE A 131 -11.93 -7.47 -21.41
N ILE A 132 -10.79 -6.94 -20.94
CA ILE A 132 -10.20 -5.73 -21.51
C ILE A 132 -9.66 -6.01 -22.91
N ASP A 133 -9.03 -7.16 -23.11
CA ASP A 133 -8.50 -7.59 -24.41
C ASP A 133 -9.59 -7.65 -25.49
N GLU A 134 -10.73 -8.29 -25.19
CA GLU A 134 -11.90 -8.33 -26.07
C GLU A 134 -12.42 -6.92 -26.39
N ALA A 135 -12.55 -6.05 -25.37
CA ALA A 135 -13.04 -4.69 -25.55
C ALA A 135 -12.09 -3.81 -26.39
N VAL A 136 -10.77 -3.99 -26.22
CA VAL A 136 -9.75 -3.24 -26.95
C VAL A 136 -9.71 -3.68 -28.42
N HIS A 137 -9.70 -4.98 -28.70
CA HIS A 137 -9.65 -5.49 -30.07
C HIS A 137 -10.92 -5.21 -30.88
N ALA A 138 -12.06 -4.96 -30.21
CA ALA A 138 -13.26 -4.46 -30.87
C ALA A 138 -13.11 -3.03 -31.42
N ILE A 139 -12.17 -2.25 -30.89
CA ILE A 139 -11.91 -0.86 -31.29
C ILE A 139 -10.68 -0.79 -32.21
N THR A 140 -9.58 -1.41 -31.79
CA THR A 140 -8.33 -1.47 -32.54
C THR A 140 -7.85 -2.94 -32.62
N PRO A 141 -8.05 -3.63 -33.75
CA PRO A 141 -7.66 -5.03 -33.93
C PRO A 141 -6.15 -5.30 -33.78
N ASP A 142 -5.30 -4.30 -34.02
CA ASP A 142 -3.84 -4.43 -33.96
C ASP A 142 -3.24 -3.99 -32.61
N ALA A 143 -4.08 -3.72 -31.60
CA ALA A 143 -3.62 -3.28 -30.29
C ALA A 143 -2.94 -4.41 -29.52
N VAL A 144 -1.88 -4.06 -28.79
CA VAL A 144 -1.16 -4.95 -27.89
C VAL A 144 -1.50 -4.59 -26.45
N LEU A 145 -2.08 -5.56 -25.72
CA LEU A 145 -2.41 -5.45 -24.32
C LEU A 145 -1.38 -6.15 -23.44
N VAL A 146 -0.84 -5.44 -22.45
CA VAL A 146 0.13 -5.99 -21.49
C VAL A 146 -0.30 -5.70 -20.07
N LEU A 147 -0.52 -6.75 -19.29
CA LEU A 147 -0.67 -6.64 -17.83
C LEU A 147 0.65 -6.17 -17.21
N THR A 148 0.61 -5.06 -16.49
CA THR A 148 1.78 -4.39 -15.89
C THR A 148 1.61 -4.25 -14.37
N GLY A 149 2.35 -3.32 -13.77
CA GLY A 149 2.26 -3.02 -12.35
C GLY A 149 2.77 -4.14 -11.45
N GLY A 150 2.09 -4.35 -10.34
CA GLY A 150 2.50 -5.36 -9.37
C GLY A 150 2.30 -6.79 -9.87
N PHE A 151 1.29 -7.06 -10.71
CA PHE A 151 1.04 -8.41 -11.26
C PHE A 151 2.14 -8.91 -12.19
N ARG A 152 2.90 -8.00 -12.81
CA ARG A 152 4.10 -8.38 -13.58
C ARG A 152 5.22 -8.94 -12.69
N ARG A 153 5.25 -8.58 -11.40
CA ARG A 153 6.34 -8.90 -10.46
C ARG A 153 5.92 -9.81 -9.30
N TYR A 154 4.64 -9.82 -8.94
CA TYR A 154 4.09 -10.44 -7.74
C TYR A 154 2.86 -11.27 -8.07
N LYS A 155 2.53 -12.23 -7.19
CA LYS A 155 1.42 -13.18 -7.39
C LYS A 155 0.03 -12.59 -7.11
N THR A 156 -0.06 -11.53 -6.30
CA THR A 156 -1.31 -10.89 -5.86
C THR A 156 -1.08 -9.40 -5.65
N CYS A 157 -2.04 -8.54 -6.02
CA CYS A 157 -1.96 -7.08 -5.88
C CYS A 157 -3.34 -6.48 -5.62
N LEU A 158 -3.41 -5.26 -5.09
CA LEU A 158 -4.68 -4.57 -4.87
C LEU A 158 -5.28 -3.96 -6.15
N LEU A 159 -4.44 -3.70 -7.15
CA LEU A 159 -4.84 -3.05 -8.39
C LEU A 159 -4.22 -3.77 -9.58
N LEU A 160 -5.03 -3.95 -10.63
CA LEU A 160 -4.58 -4.34 -11.95
C LEU A 160 -4.20 -3.07 -12.73
N LEU A 161 -3.01 -3.05 -13.30
CA LEU A 161 -2.60 -2.01 -14.24
C LEU A 161 -2.40 -2.67 -15.60
N VAL A 162 -2.93 -2.04 -16.64
CA VAL A 162 -2.84 -2.51 -18.02
C VAL A 162 -2.21 -1.41 -18.87
N PHE A 163 -1.30 -1.80 -19.76
CA PHE A 163 -0.73 -0.93 -20.78
C PHE A 163 -1.27 -1.37 -22.14
N ILE A 164 -1.75 -0.42 -22.93
CA ILE A 164 -2.30 -0.64 -24.28
C ILE A 164 -1.48 0.22 -25.23
N THR A 165 -0.99 -0.37 -26.31
CA THR A 165 -0.27 0.32 -27.38
C THR A 165 -0.70 -0.22 -28.74
N GLU A 166 -0.54 0.58 -29.78
CA GLU A 166 -0.65 0.16 -31.17
C GLU A 166 0.78 0.06 -31.75
N MET A 167 0.98 -0.76 -32.79
CA MET A 167 2.25 -0.79 -33.55
C MET A 167 2.18 0.15 -34.75
#